data_AF-A0A4U5PQB5-F1
#
_entry.id   AF-A0A4U5PQB5-F1
#
_cell.length_a   1.000
_cell.length_b   1.000
_cell.length_c   1.000
_cell.angle_alpha   90.00
_cell.angle_beta   90.00
_cell.angle_gamma   90.00
#
_symmetry.space_group_name_H-M   'P 1'
#
loop_
_entity.id
_entity.type
_entity.pdbx_description
1 polymer ?
#
loop_
_entity_poly.entity_id
_entity_poly.type
_entity_poly.pdbx_seq_one_letter_code
_entity_poly.pdbx_strand_id
1 'polypeptide(L)'
;MAPAQTTTLKNALVFVPAPGIGHLVSVMEFAKRLLERDDSFSITMLLMSPPFAHDVTTYVEKLNATHPEFQFLGLPTVTPPPLEDVLACPEHFVSVFIADHKNHVKDMIVNHVLSNKKQGLKNLHAMLKSEVDSALTYVTSCLGSFG
;
A
#
# COMPACT_ATOMS: atom_id res chain seq x y z
N MET A 1 23.28 13.58 15.44
CA MET A 1 23.15 13.82 13.99
C MET A 1 21.94 13.03 13.54
N ALA A 2 20.76 13.65 13.47
CA ALA A 2 19.54 12.97 13.02
C ALA A 2 19.64 12.76 11.50
N PRO A 3 19.29 11.57 10.97
CA PRO A 3 19.33 11.36 9.53
C PRO A 3 18.35 12.34 8.87
N ALA A 4 18.85 13.09 7.90
CA ALA A 4 18.02 13.92 7.03
C ALA A 4 17.00 12.99 6.36
N GLN A 5 15.72 13.17 6.67
CA GLN A 5 14.64 12.43 6.05
C GLN A 5 14.42 13.02 4.65
N THR A 6 15.25 12.59 3.70
CA THR A 6 15.05 12.89 2.28
C THR A 6 13.76 12.19 1.86
N THR A 7 12.71 12.96 1.60
CA THR A 7 11.39 12.48 1.17
C THR A 7 11.47 12.09 -0.30
N THR A 8 12.12 10.97 -0.60
CA THR A 8 12.21 10.42 -1.95
C THR A 8 10.83 9.85 -2.33
N LEU A 9 10.25 10.34 -3.43
CA LEU A 9 8.99 9.81 -3.95
C LEU A 9 9.22 8.38 -4.44
N LYS A 10 8.61 7.42 -3.74
CA LYS A 10 8.69 6.00 -4.09
C LYS A 10 7.66 5.61 -5.15
N ASN A 11 8.05 4.69 -6.04
CA ASN A 11 7.16 4.06 -6.99
C ASN A 11 6.23 3.08 -6.26
N ALA A 12 4.92 3.26 -6.40
CA ALA A 12 3.95 2.37 -5.77
C ALA A 12 3.86 1.05 -6.55
N LEU A 13 4.07 -0.06 -5.86
CA LEU A 13 3.92 -1.41 -6.39
C LEU A 13 2.86 -2.15 -5.56
N VAL A 14 1.88 -2.73 -6.25
CA VAL A 14 0.76 -3.43 -5.60
C VAL A 14 0.84 -4.92 -5.95
N PHE A 15 0.89 -5.77 -4.93
CA PHE A 15 0.75 -7.21 -5.09
C PHE A 15 -0.66 -7.66 -4.71
N VAL A 16 -1.20 -8.59 -5.48
CA VAL A 16 -2.49 -9.25 -5.24
C VAL A 16 -2.23 -10.76 -5.16
N PRO A 17 -1.77 -11.27 -4.01
CA PRO A 17 -1.54 -12.70 -3.84
C PRO A 17 -2.85 -13.49 -4.00
N ALA A 18 -2.75 -14.69 -4.57
CA ALA A 18 -3.84 -15.66 -4.55
C ALA A 18 -4.20 -16.02 -3.10
N PRO A 19 -5.46 -16.39 -2.82
CA PRO A 19 -5.88 -16.78 -1.48
C PRO A 19 -5.08 -18.00 -0.99
N GLY A 20 -4.59 -17.93 0.25
CA GLY A 20 -3.82 -19.01 0.90
C GLY A 20 -2.50 -18.52 1.49
N ILE A 21 -2.14 -19.03 2.67
CA ILE A 21 -0.94 -18.60 3.41
C ILE A 21 0.34 -18.84 2.60
N GLY A 22 0.44 -19.97 1.90
CA GLY A 22 1.63 -20.29 1.10
C GLY A 22 1.88 -19.30 -0.05
N HIS A 23 0.81 -18.83 -0.70
CA HIS A 23 0.92 -17.82 -1.75
C HIS A 23 1.36 -16.47 -1.18
N LEU A 24 0.80 -16.07 -0.03
CA LEU A 24 1.17 -14.83 0.63
C LEU A 24 2.64 -14.82 1.07
N VAL A 25 3.09 -15.86 1.78
CA VAL A 25 4.49 -15.95 2.26
C VAL A 25 5.46 -15.89 1.08
N SER A 26 5.17 -16.59 -0.01
CA SER A 26 6.01 -16.59 -1.21
C SER A 26 6.12 -15.20 -1.85
N VAL A 27 5.01 -14.46 -1.93
CA VAL A 27 4.99 -13.10 -2.48
C VAL A 27 5.70 -12.12 -1.54
N MET A 28 5.58 -12.26 -0.22
CA MET A 28 6.31 -11.45 0.76
C MET A 28 7.81 -11.67 0.65
N GLU A 29 8.25 -12.92 0.55
CA GLU A 29 9.66 -13.28 0.35
C GLU A 29 10.23 -12.73 -0.96
N PHE A 30 9.42 -12.69 -2.02
CA PHE A 30 9.78 -12.05 -3.28
C PHE A 30 9.85 -10.52 -3.15
N ALA A 31 8.83 -9.90 -2.56
CA ALA A 31 8.75 -8.46 -2.36
C ALA A 31 9.90 -7.93 -1.47
N LYS A 32 10.29 -8.70 -0.45
CA LYS A 32 11.41 -8.39 0.41
C LYS A 32 12.72 -8.33 -0.38
N ARG A 33 12.99 -9.37 -1.17
CA ARG A 33 14.16 -9.42 -2.08
C ARG A 33 14.13 -8.30 -3.12
N LEU A 34 12.94 -7.85 -3.54
CA LEU A 34 12.81 -6.71 -4.45
C LEU A 34 13.23 -5.41 -3.77
N LEU A 35 12.78 -5.15 -2.54
CA LEU A 35 13.19 -3.96 -1.77
C LEU A 35 14.69 -3.96 -1.43
N GLU A 36 15.27 -5.13 -1.17
CA GLU A 36 16.71 -5.27 -0.92
C GLU A 36 17.55 -4.89 -2.15
N ARG A 37 16.99 -5.02 -3.36
CA ARG A 37 17.66 -4.67 -4.63
C ARG A 37 17.36 -3.26 -5.09
N ASP A 38 16.16 -2.77 -4.83
CA ASP A 38 15.69 -1.45 -5.24
C ASP A 38 14.72 -0.89 -4.19
N ASP A 39 15.21 0.09 -3.40
CA ASP A 39 14.48 0.73 -2.32
C ASP A 39 13.57 1.87 -2.82
N SER A 40 13.55 2.12 -4.13
CA SER A 40 12.69 3.12 -4.77
C SER A 40 11.22 2.70 -4.80
N PHE A 41 10.89 1.46 -4.43
CA PHE A 41 9.51 0.99 -4.36
C PHE A 41 8.89 1.15 -2.98
N SER A 42 7.59 1.49 -2.98
CA SER A 42 6.70 1.35 -1.83
C SER A 42 5.71 0.25 -2.15
N ILE A 43 5.71 -0.81 -1.34
CA ILE A 43 4.98 -2.05 -1.63
C ILE A 43 3.71 -2.13 -0.81
N THR A 44 2.60 -2.37 -1.49
CA THR A 44 1.28 -2.63 -0.90
C THR A 44 0.81 -4.04 -1.26
N MET A 45 0.31 -4.78 -0.28
CA MET A 45 -0.22 -6.15 -0.41
C MET A 45 -1.74 -6.12 -0.21
N LEU A 46 -2.50 -6.51 -1.23
CA LEU A 46 -3.97 -6.63 -1.14
C LEU A 46 -4.36 -8.05 -0.79
N LEU A 47 -4.93 -8.24 0.40
CA LEU A 47 -5.27 -9.57 0.93
C LEU A 47 -6.74 -9.88 0.71
N MET A 48 -7.03 -10.95 -0.03
CA MET A 48 -8.37 -11.52 -0.12
C MET A 48 -8.67 -12.35 1.14
N SER A 49 -9.83 -12.13 1.75
CA SER A 49 -10.28 -12.89 2.92
C SER A 49 -11.10 -14.09 2.50
N PRO A 50 -10.57 -15.33 2.53
CA PRO A 50 -11.41 -16.47 2.28
C PRO A 50 -12.50 -16.56 3.37
N PRO A 51 -13.71 -17.01 3.00
CA PRO A 51 -14.87 -17.02 3.87
C PRO A 51 -14.72 -17.93 5.09
N PHE A 52 -13.72 -18.81 5.07
CA PHE A 52 -13.39 -19.76 6.13
C PHE A 52 -12.23 -19.28 7.02
N ALA A 53 -11.59 -18.16 6.69
CA ALA A 53 -10.54 -17.59 7.53
C ALA A 53 -11.15 -16.72 8.64
N HIS A 54 -10.58 -16.81 9.84
CA HIS A 54 -10.90 -15.90 10.93
C HIS A 54 -10.44 -14.47 10.61
N ASP A 55 -11.21 -13.51 11.12
CA ASP A 55 -11.11 -12.06 11.00
C ASP A 55 -9.82 -11.54 10.33
N VAL A 56 -9.96 -11.17 9.05
CA VAL A 56 -8.86 -10.63 8.25
C VAL A 56 -8.37 -9.28 8.75
N THR A 57 -9.18 -8.54 9.50
CA THR A 57 -8.76 -7.28 10.12
C THR A 57 -7.62 -7.54 11.11
N THR A 58 -7.84 -8.47 12.05
CA THR A 58 -6.82 -8.89 13.02
C THR A 58 -5.56 -9.44 12.32
N TYR A 59 -5.72 -10.17 11.22
CA TYR A 59 -4.57 -10.69 10.46
C TYR A 59 -3.75 -9.60 9.77
N VAL A 60 -4.42 -8.65 9.11
CA VAL A 60 -3.80 -7.49 8.45
C VAL A 60 -3.06 -6.62 9.46
N GLU A 61 -3.65 -6.37 10.63
CA GLU A 61 -3.02 -5.60 11.71
C GLU A 61 -1.74 -6.26 12.20
N LYS A 62 -1.77 -7.58 12.44
CA LYS A 62 -0.57 -8.34 12.84
C LYS A 62 0.52 -8.28 11.79
N LEU A 63 0.17 -8.41 10.50
CA LEU A 63 1.14 -8.33 9.41
C LEU A 63 1.75 -6.94 9.29
N ASN A 64 0.93 -5.89 9.35
CA ASN A 64 1.42 -4.50 9.36
C ASN A 64 2.35 -4.22 10.55
N ALA A 65 2.08 -4.81 11.72
CA ALA A 65 2.95 -4.68 12.89
C ALA A 65 4.27 -5.47 12.75
N THR A 66 4.23 -6.63 12.10
CA THR A 66 5.38 -7.54 11.97
C THR A 66 6.31 -7.15 10.82
N HIS A 67 5.74 -6.60 9.75
CA HIS A 67 6.43 -6.29 8.49
C HIS A 67 6.19 -4.82 8.10
N PRO A 68 6.81 -3.86 8.81
CA PRO A 68 6.64 -2.44 8.56
C PRO A 68 7.17 -1.98 7.19
N GLU A 69 7.97 -2.82 6.51
CA GLU A 69 8.44 -2.59 5.14
C GLU A 69 7.33 -2.69 4.09
N PHE A 70 6.18 -3.28 4.43
CA PHE A 70 5.03 -3.45 3.54
C PHE A 70 3.78 -2.79 4.13
N GLN A 71 2.86 -2.39 3.24
CA GLN A 71 1.51 -1.99 3.63
C GLN A 71 0.51 -3.08 3.27
N PHE A 72 -0.10 -3.72 4.26
CA PHE A 72 -1.16 -4.71 4.05
C PHE A 72 -2.53 -4.04 4.10
N LEU A 73 -3.36 -4.32 3.10
CA LEU A 73 -4.75 -3.88 3.02
C LEU A 73 -5.66 -5.09 2.81
N GLY A 74 -6.64 -5.26 3.69
CA GLY A 74 -7.68 -6.28 3.53
C GLY A 74 -8.72 -5.85 2.50
N LEU A 75 -9.09 -6.75 1.59
CA LEU A 75 -10.22 -6.53 0.70
C LEU A 75 -11.55 -6.85 1.42
N PRO A 76 -12.65 -6.20 1.04
CA PRO A 76 -13.99 -6.56 1.49
C PRO A 76 -14.30 -8.05 1.24
N THR A 77 -14.96 -8.67 2.21
CA THR A 77 -15.40 -10.06 2.10
C THR A 77 -16.49 -10.20 1.04
N VAL A 78 -16.35 -11.19 0.17
CA VAL A 78 -17.40 -11.62 -0.77
C VAL A 78 -18.17 -12.81 -0.21
N THR A 79 -19.42 -12.97 -0.62
CA THR A 79 -20.25 -14.09 -0.16
C THR A 79 -19.67 -15.43 -0.62
N PRO A 80 -19.39 -16.37 0.28
CA PRO A 80 -18.96 -17.73 -0.09
C PRO A 80 -20.03 -18.46 -0.91
N PRO A 81 -19.64 -19.27 -1.91
CA PRO A 81 -20.47 -20.40 -2.32
C PRO A 81 -20.56 -21.43 -1.19
N PRO A 82 -21.60 -22.29 -1.19
CA PRO A 82 -21.73 -23.40 -0.25
C PRO A 82 -20.43 -24.19 -0.09
N LEU A 83 -20.08 -24.59 1.14
CA LEU A 83 -18.83 -25.30 1.42
C LEU A 83 -18.70 -26.61 0.61
N GLU A 84 -19.82 -27.26 0.31
CA GLU A 84 -19.88 -28.44 -0.56
C GLU A 84 -19.33 -28.18 -1.97
N ASP A 85 -19.64 -27.02 -2.57
CA ASP A 85 -19.14 -26.62 -3.88
C ASP A 85 -17.64 -26.33 -3.86
N VAL A 86 -17.16 -25.75 -2.74
CA VAL A 86 -15.74 -25.48 -2.52
C VAL A 86 -14.93 -26.77 -2.47
N LEU A 87 -15.45 -27.78 -1.77
CA LEU A 87 -14.78 -29.08 -1.62
C LEU A 87 -14.85 -29.92 -2.90
N ALA A 88 -15.92 -29.77 -3.69
CA ALA A 88 -16.11 -30.51 -4.93
C ALA A 88 -15.09 -30.11 -6.01
N CYS A 89 -14.76 -28.82 -6.12
CA CYS A 89 -13.74 -28.32 -7.04
C CYS A 89 -13.03 -27.07 -6.49
N PRO A 90 -11.94 -27.24 -5.73
CA PRO A 90 -11.19 -26.13 -5.12
C PRO A 90 -10.66 -25.12 -6.15
N GLU A 91 -10.25 -25.59 -7.32
CA GLU A 91 -9.73 -24.73 -8.40
C GLU A 91 -10.82 -23.83 -8.97
N HIS A 92 -12.04 -24.37 -9.16
CA HIS A 92 -13.18 -23.60 -9.61
C HIS A 92 -13.56 -22.55 -8.57
N PHE A 93 -13.58 -22.92 -7.30
CA PHE A 93 -13.80 -21.98 -6.20
C PHE A 93 -12.80 -20.83 -6.22
N VAL A 94 -11.49 -21.11 -6.30
CA VAL A 94 -10.46 -20.05 -6.32
C VAL A 94 -10.65 -19.13 -7.53
N SER A 95 -11.00 -19.68 -8.69
CA SER A 95 -11.24 -18.87 -9.90
C SER A 95 -12.43 -17.92 -9.74
N VAL A 96 -13.57 -18.42 -9.24
CA VAL A 96 -14.76 -17.60 -9.00
C VAL A 96 -14.49 -16.56 -7.92
N PHE A 97 -13.85 -16.97 -6.83
CA PHE A 97 -13.51 -16.11 -5.72
C PHE A 97 -12.60 -14.95 -6.14
N ILE A 98 -11.58 -15.20 -6.97
CA ILE A 98 -10.72 -14.14 -7.53
C ILE A 98 -11.52 -13.23 -8.46
N ALA A 99 -12.42 -13.79 -9.28
CA ALA A 99 -13.25 -13.01 -10.19
C ALA A 99 -14.16 -12.03 -9.44
N ASP A 100 -14.75 -12.46 -8.32
CA ASP A 100 -15.63 -11.63 -7.49
C ASP A 100 -14.87 -10.48 -6.81
N HIS A 101 -13.60 -10.67 -6.46
CA HIS A 101 -12.76 -9.62 -5.88
C HIS A 101 -12.24 -8.59 -6.89
N LYS A 102 -12.44 -8.79 -8.20
CA LYS A 102 -11.87 -7.94 -9.26
C LYS A 102 -12.22 -6.46 -9.07
N ASN A 103 -13.47 -6.16 -8.71
CA ASN A 103 -13.91 -4.77 -8.52
C ASN A 103 -13.35 -4.19 -7.21
N HIS A 104 -13.34 -4.98 -6.14
CA HIS A 104 -12.75 -4.58 -4.86
C HIS A 104 -11.26 -4.25 -4.96
N VAL A 105 -10.50 -5.02 -5.74
CA VAL A 105 -9.09 -4.73 -6.03
C VAL A 105 -8.94 -3.37 -6.71
N LYS A 106 -9.74 -3.10 -7.75
CA LYS A 106 -9.71 -1.82 -8.47
C LYS A 106 -10.03 -0.66 -7.54
N ASP A 107 -11.09 -0.79 -6.75
CA ASP A 107 -11.54 0.26 -5.84
C ASP A 107 -10.48 0.55 -4.77
N MET A 108 -9.83 -0.47 -4.21
CA MET A 108 -8.75 -0.28 -3.25
C MET A 108 -7.53 0.43 -3.85
N ILE A 109 -7.14 0.06 -5.06
CA ILE A 109 -6.02 0.73 -5.75
C ILE A 109 -6.35 2.22 -5.97
N VAL A 110 -7.56 2.53 -6.43
CA VAL A 110 -7.99 3.91 -6.69
C VAL A 110 -8.08 4.71 -5.39
N ASN A 111 -8.76 4.16 -4.38
CA ASN A 111 -9.12 4.90 -3.19
C ASN A 111 -7.96 5.05 -2.20
N HIS A 112 -7.07 4.07 -2.11
CA HIS A 112 -5.96 4.09 -1.15
C HIS A 112 -4.63 4.38 -1.81
N VAL A 113 -4.21 3.57 -2.79
CA VAL A 113 -2.85 3.66 -3.35
C VAL A 113 -2.65 4.96 -4.14
N LEU A 114 -3.55 5.25 -5.08
CA LEU A 114 -3.45 6.44 -5.92
C LEU A 114 -3.76 7.73 -5.13
N SER A 115 -4.72 7.70 -4.21
CA SER A 115 -5.04 8.82 -3.32
C SER A 115 -3.88 9.19 -2.41
N ASN A 116 -3.23 8.20 -1.78
CA ASN A 116 -2.05 8.45 -0.93
C ASN A 116 -0.91 9.10 -1.72
N LYS A 117 -0.66 8.64 -2.94
CA LYS A 117 0.36 9.24 -3.82
C LYS A 117 0.03 10.70 -4.16
N LYS A 118 -1.23 11.00 -4.48
CA LYS A 118 -1.69 12.38 -4.74
C LYS A 118 -1.51 13.26 -3.51
N GLN A 119 -1.83 12.76 -2.32
CA GLN A 119 -1.67 13.54 -1.09
C GLN A 119 -0.19 13.81 -0.78
N GLY A 120 0.69 12.80 -0.93
CA GLY A 120 2.14 12.98 -0.77
C GLY A 120 2.70 14.06 -1.71
N LEU A 121 2.25 14.08 -2.97
CA LEU A 121 2.67 15.09 -3.93
C LEU A 121 2.17 16.51 -3.56
N LYS A 122 0.92 16.62 -3.10
CA LYS A 122 0.38 17.90 -2.60
C LYS A 122 1.17 18.42 -1.41
N ASN A 123 1.50 17.55 -0.46
CA ASN A 123 2.27 17.90 0.73
C ASN A 123 3.69 18.37 0.36
N LEU A 124 4.37 17.67 -0.56
CA LEU A 124 5.69 18.07 -1.04
C LEU A 124 5.67 19.42 -1.75
N HIS A 125 4.67 19.65 -2.61
CA HIS A 125 4.49 20.94 -3.28
C HIS A 125 4.27 22.08 -2.29
N ALA A 126 3.42 21.86 -1.28
CA ALA A 126 3.18 22.84 -0.22
C ALA A 126 4.45 23.17 0.58
N MET A 127 5.26 22.16 0.91
CA MET A 127 6.52 22.32 1.63
C MET A 127 7.58 23.10 0.82
N LEU A 128 7.73 22.76 -0.47
CA LEU A 128 8.61 23.52 -1.37
C LEU A 128 8.15 24.96 -1.50
N LYS A 129 6.84 25.19 -1.62
CA LYS A 129 6.28 26.54 -1.68
C LYS A 129 6.58 27.34 -0.42
N SER A 130 6.41 26.76 0.77
CA SER A 130 6.73 27.46 2.02
C SER A 130 8.21 27.81 2.17
N GLU A 131 9.11 26.93 1.70
CA GLU A 131 10.55 27.18 1.75
C GLU A 131 10.95 28.35 0.83
N VAL A 132 10.40 28.38 -0.38
CA VAL A 132 10.61 29.48 -1.34
C VAL A 132 10.03 30.79 -0.81
N ASP A 133 8.82 30.76 -0.25
CA ASP A 133 8.17 31.94 0.33
C ASP A 133 8.98 32.48 1.54
N SER A 134 9.56 31.59 2.35
CA SER A 134 10.47 31.94 3.46
C SER A 134 11.76 32.60 2.97
N ALA A 135 12.43 32.00 1.99
CA ALA A 135 13.65 32.55 1.40
C ALA A 135 13.42 33.92 0.76
N LEU A 136 12.30 34.10 0.06
CA LEU A 136 11.93 35.39 -0.53
C LEU A 136 11.73 36.45 0.55
N THR A 137 11.01 36.10 1.62
CA THR A 137 10.77 36.99 2.77
C THR A 137 12.10 37.43 3.41
N TYR A 138 13.04 36.50 3.58
CA TYR A 138 14.37 36.78 4.12
C TYR A 138 15.15 37.78 3.25
N VAL A 139 15.17 37.58 1.93
CA VAL A 139 15.86 38.48 0.99
C VAL A 139 15.26 39.89 1.03
N THR A 140 13.94 40.02 1.04
CA THR A 140 13.28 41.34 1.15
C THR A 140 13.58 42.04 2.46
N SER A 141 13.68 41.30 3.57
CA SER A 141 14.07 41.86 4.87
C SER A 141 15.49 42.44 4.86
N CYS A 142 16.44 41.74 4.23
CA CYS A 142 17.83 42.22 4.12
C CYS A 142 17.96 43.49 3.27
N LEU A 143 17.15 43.65 2.23
CA LEU A 143 17.17 44.83 1.36
C LEU A 143 16.51 46.07 2.00
N GLY A 144 15.56 45.86 2.92
CA GLY A 144 14.87 46.95 3.63
C GLY A 144 15.70 47.65 4.72
N SER A 145 16.85 47.10 5.12
CA SER A 145 17.71 47.65 6.19
C SER A 145 18.79 48.64 5.71
N PHE A 146 18.79 49.05 4.44
CA PHE A 146 19.75 50.02 3.86
C PHE A 146 19.14 51.41 3.57
N GLY A 147 17.95 51.70 4.08
CA GLY A 147 17.26 53.00 3.97
C GLY A 147 17.49 53.91 5.16
#